data_AF-A0A3C1GK49-F1
#
_entry.id   AF-A0A3C1GK49-F1
#
_cell.length_a   1.000
_cell.length_b   1.000
_cell.length_c   1.000
_cell.angle_alpha   90.00
_cell.angle_beta   90.00
_cell.angle_gamma   90.00
#
_symmetry.space_group_name_H-M   'P 1'
#
loop_
_entity.id
_entity.type
_entity.pdbx_description
1 polymer ?
#
loop_
_entity_poly.entity_id
_entity_poly.type
_entity_poly.pdbx_seq_one_letter_code
_entity_poly.pdbx_strand_id
1 'polypeptide(L)' 'CGNDRATDLARLQPEAQEEGYVISTCQQCRGYVKELDRRVRWNAGPALVEDWGSPHFDLIAHRQGYWRPSAPLIHFARPA' A
#
# COMPACT_ATOMS: atom_id res chain seq x y z
N CYS A 1 -6.20 12.61 -5.43
CA CYS A 1 -6.72 13.22 -6.67
C CYS A 1 -8.18 13.66 -6.58
N GLY A 2 -8.90 13.41 -5.47
CA GLY A 2 -10.32 13.79 -5.36
C GLY A 2 -11.27 12.93 -6.19
N ASN A 3 -10.81 11.77 -6.69
CA ASN A 3 -11.65 10.85 -7.45
C ASN A 3 -12.57 10.07 -6.51
N ASP A 4 -13.86 10.04 -6.84
CA ASP A 4 -14.93 9.33 -6.14
C ASP A 4 -15.53 8.16 -6.94
N ARG A 5 -15.02 7.92 -8.16
CA ARG A 5 -15.47 6.81 -9.01
C ARG A 5 -14.91 5.48 -8.54
N ALA A 6 -15.79 4.63 -8.04
CA ALA A 6 -15.43 3.29 -7.59
C ALA A 6 -14.76 2.42 -8.68
N THR A 7 -15.11 2.64 -9.96
CA THR A 7 -14.54 1.89 -11.09
C THR A 7 -13.04 2.15 -11.30
N ASP A 8 -12.55 3.29 -10.83
CA ASP A 8 -11.14 3.65 -10.94
C ASP A 8 -10.33 3.15 -9.73
N LEU A 9 -10.98 2.57 -8.72
CA LEU A 9 -10.34 1.99 -7.55
C LEU A 9 -10.06 0.50 -7.80
N ALA A 10 -8.81 0.09 -7.59
CA ALA A 10 -8.40 -1.31 -7.60
C ALA A 10 -7.71 -1.67 -6.30
N ARG A 11 -7.71 -2.96 -5.96
CA ARG A 11 -7.05 -3.49 -4.78
C ARG A 11 -6.04 -4.54 -5.20
N LEU A 12 -4.81 -4.40 -4.72
CA LEU A 12 -3.82 -5.47 -4.77
C LEU A 12 -3.88 -6.15 -3.41
N GLN A 13 -4.39 -7.39 -3.41
CA GLN A 13 -4.53 -8.18 -2.20
C GLN A 13 -3.30 -9.08 -2.04
N PRO A 14 -2.57 -8.97 -0.93
CA PRO A 14 -1.42 -9.83 -0.67
C PRO A 14 -1.87 -11.25 -0.30
N GLU A 15 -0.90 -12.17 -0.27
CA GLU A 15 -1.15 -13.59 -0.03
C GLU A 15 -1.72 -13.85 1.38
N ALA A 16 -2.26 -15.05 1.62
CA ALA A 16 -2.98 -15.38 2.87
C ALA A 16 -2.18 -15.12 4.17
N GLN A 17 -0.85 -15.21 4.14
CA GLN A 17 0.00 -14.91 5.31
C GLN A 17 -0.02 -13.41 5.72
N GLU A 18 -0.50 -12.56 4.83
CA GLU A 18 -0.55 -11.10 4.97
C GLU A 18 -2.00 -10.60 5.05
N GLU A 19 -2.90 -11.46 5.50
CA GLU A 19 -4.31 -11.15 5.74
C GLU A 19 -4.48 -9.83 6.51
N GLY A 20 -5.39 -8.98 6.06
CA GLY A 20 -5.66 -7.68 6.66
C GLY A 20 -4.88 -6.52 6.05
N TYR A 21 -3.75 -6.74 5.36
CA TYR A 21 -3.12 -5.68 4.57
C TYR A 21 -3.78 -5.59 3.19
N VAL A 22 -3.97 -4.37 2.69
CA VAL A 22 -4.52 -4.11 1.34
C VAL A 22 -3.76 -2.95 0.72
N ILE A 23 -3.44 -3.03 -0.57
CA ILE A 23 -2.95 -1.88 -1.33
C ILE A 23 -4.10 -1.37 -2.18
N SER A 24 -4.68 -0.23 -1.80
CA SER A 24 -5.68 0.44 -2.61
C SER A 24 -5.02 1.37 -3.60
N THR A 25 -5.40 1.25 -4.87
CA THR A 25 -4.82 2.01 -5.97
C THR A 25 -5.90 2.78 -6.71
N CYS A 26 -5.50 3.88 -7.35
CA CYS A 26 -6.35 4.65 -8.25
C CYS A 26 -5.78 4.57 -9.66
N GLN A 27 -6.57 4.05 -10.60
CA GLN A 27 -6.18 3.92 -12.00
C GLN A 27 -6.04 5.29 -12.68
N GLN A 28 -6.84 6.29 -12.28
CA GLN A 28 -6.82 7.63 -12.86
C GLN A 28 -5.52 8.39 -12.55
N CYS A 29 -5.15 8.48 -11.27
CA CYS A 29 -3.96 9.26 -10.87
C CYS A 29 -2.72 8.40 -10.65
N ARG A 30 -2.84 7.07 -10.78
CA ARG A 30 -1.79 6.10 -10.47
C ARG A 30 -1.29 6.18 -9.02
N GLY A 31 -2.09 6.75 -8.12
CA GLY A 31 -1.79 6.83 -6.69
C GLY A 31 -2.08 5.51 -5.99
N TYR A 32 -1.38 5.20 -4.89
CA TYR A 32 -1.77 4.13 -3.97
C TYR A 32 -1.66 4.53 -2.50
N VAL A 33 -2.38 3.80 -1.65
CA VAL A 33 -2.35 3.86 -0.20
C VAL A 33 -2.33 2.44 0.34
N LYS A 34 -1.52 2.19 1.39
CA LYS A 34 -1.60 0.96 2.17
C LYS A 34 -2.69 1.09 3.21
N GLU A 35 -3.54 0.09 3.27
CA GLU A 35 -4.63 -0.03 4.21
C GLU A 35 -4.40 -1.24 5.12
N LEU A 36 -4.97 -1.17 6.31
CA LEU A 36 -4.94 -2.23 7.29
C LEU A 36 -6.35 -2.44 7.85
N ASP A 37 -6.93 -3.60 7.56
CA ASP A 37 -8.20 -4.01 8.13
C ASP A 37 -7.99 -4.52 9.56
N ARG A 38 -8.28 -3.64 10.52
CA ARG A 38 -8.15 -3.95 11.96
C ARG A 38 -9.18 -4.96 12.46
N ARG A 39 -10.21 -5.30 11.68
CA ARG A 39 -11.14 -6.40 12.02
C ARG A 39 -10.46 -7.75 11.85
N VAL A 40 -9.51 -7.84 10.93
CA VAL A 40 -8.69 -9.03 10.68
C VAL A 40 -7.41 -8.97 11.52
N ARG A 41 -6.69 -7.84 11.48
CA ARG A 41 -5.45 -7.60 12.25
C ARG A 41 -5.72 -6.72 13.47
N TRP A 42 -6.46 -7.25 14.44
CA TRP A 42 -6.89 -6.48 15.63
C TRP A 42 -5.74 -6.00 16.51
N ASN A 43 -4.64 -6.74 16.53
CA ASN A 43 -3.42 -6.47 17.31
C ASN A 43 -2.34 -5.71 16.53
N ALA A 44 -2.67 -5.16 15.36
CA ALA A 44 -1.73 -4.33 14.62
C ALA A 44 -1.28 -3.09 15.41
N GLY A 45 -0.03 -2.71 15.18
CA GLY A 45 0.61 -1.55 15.78
C GLY A 45 0.18 -0.21 15.16
N PRO A 46 0.92 0.87 15.46
CA PRO A 46 0.69 2.18 14.88
C PRO A 46 0.83 2.17 13.36
N ALA A 47 -0.02 2.93 12.65
CA ALA A 47 -0.05 2.94 11.18
C ALA A 47 1.31 3.20 10.51
N LEU A 48 2.15 4.06 11.11
CA LEU A 48 3.50 4.31 10.59
C LEU A 48 4.40 3.07 10.65
N VAL A 49 4.32 2.32 11.76
CA VAL A 49 5.10 1.09 11.95
C VAL A 49 4.63 0.02 10.96
N GLU A 50 3.32 -0.11 10.76
CA GLU A 50 2.73 -1.06 9.81
C GLU A 50 3.06 -0.70 8.35
N ASP A 51 3.03 0.59 8.01
CA ASP A 51 3.41 1.09 6.69
C ASP A 51 4.88 0.81 6.38
N TRP A 52 5.77 1.06 7.34
CA TRP A 52 7.21 0.83 7.19
C TRP A 52 7.58 -0.65 7.33
N GLY A 53 6.81 -1.44 8.06
CA GLY A 53 6.99 -2.89 8.22
C GLY A 53 6.66 -3.69 6.96
N SER A 54 6.10 -3.05 5.94
CA SER A 54 5.62 -3.72 4.72
C SER A 54 6.21 -3.15 3.41
N PRO A 55 7.54 -2.98 3.28
CA PRO A 55 8.16 -2.29 2.14
C PRO A 55 8.01 -3.05 0.81
N HIS A 56 7.80 -4.36 0.86
CA HIS A 56 7.54 -5.18 -0.33
C HIS A 56 6.20 -4.83 -1.02
N PHE A 57 5.22 -4.31 -0.28
CA PHE A 57 3.99 -3.75 -0.89
C PHE A 57 4.29 -2.51 -1.73
N ASP A 58 5.17 -1.61 -1.26
CA ASP A 58 5.59 -0.46 -2.05
C ASP A 58 6.32 -0.92 -3.32
N LEU A 59 7.16 -1.96 -3.22
CA LEU A 59 7.89 -2.53 -4.36
C LEU A 59 6.92 -3.08 -5.44
N ILE A 60 5.90 -3.83 -5.03
CA ILE A 60 4.89 -4.37 -5.95
C ILE A 60 4.11 -3.24 -6.61
N ALA A 61 3.64 -2.26 -5.83
CA ALA A 61 2.92 -1.10 -6.35
C ALA A 61 3.76 -0.29 -7.34
N HIS A 62 5.04 -0.04 -7.02
CA HIS A 62 5.97 0.66 -7.91
C HIS A 62 6.24 -0.10 -9.21
N ARG A 63 6.42 -1.42 -9.15
CA ARG A 63 6.59 -2.26 -10.36
C ARG A 63 5.36 -2.23 -11.27
N GLN A 64 4.19 -2.01 -10.71
CA GLN A 64 2.95 -1.81 -11.47
C GLN A 64 2.73 -0.35 -11.91
N GLY A 65 3.70 0.55 -11.69
CA GLY A 65 3.61 1.95 -12.11
C GLY A 65 2.66 2.80 -11.26
N TYR A 66 2.47 2.43 -9.99
CA TYR A 66 1.80 3.28 -9.01
C TYR A 66 2.82 4.06 -8.19
N TRP A 67 2.39 5.21 -7.66
CA TRP A 67 3.19 6.10 -6.82
C TRP A 67 2.41 6.51 -5.57
N ARG A 68 3.10 6.99 -4.54
CA ARG A 68 2.49 7.60 -3.36
C ARG A 68 3.26 8.86 -2.97
N PRO A 69 2.61 9.87 -2.36
CA PRO A 69 3.25 11.14 -2.04
C PRO A 69 4.23 11.07 -0.85
N SER A 70 4.02 10.15 0.09
CA SER A 70 4.95 9.94 1.21
C SER A 70 6.07 9.00 0.78
N ALA A 71 7.33 9.35 1.03
CA ALA A 71 8.47 8.53 0.64
C ALA A 71 8.44 7.14 1.33
N PRO A 72 8.28 6.03 0.57
CA PRO A 72 8.37 4.69 1.13
C PRO A 72 9.83 4.33 1.46
N LEU A 73 10.02 3.35 2.35
CA LEU A 73 11.35 2.88 2.75
C LEU A 73 12.22 2.42 1.57
N ILE A 74 11.61 1.89 0.50
CA ILE A 74 12.33 1.46 -0.70
C ILE A 74 13.09 2.60 -1.40
N HIS A 75 12.74 3.88 -1.17
CA HIS A 75 13.46 5.02 -1.72
C HIS A 75 14.72 5.37 -0.92
N PHE A 76 14.83 4.90 0.32
CA PHE A 76 15.99 5.13 1.20
C PHE A 76 16.96 3.95 1.23
N ALA A 77 16.57 2.80 0.70
CA ALA A 77 17.46 1.66 0.55
C ALA A 77 18.54 1.99 -0.49
N ARG A 78 19.76 2.31 -0.04
CA ARG A 78 20.92 2.45 -0.94
C ARG A 78 21.29 1.07 -1.50
N PRO A 79 21.61 0.96 -2.80
CA PRO A 79 22.26 -0.24 -3.30
C PRO A 79 23.62 -0.40 -2.60
N ALA A 80 23.88 -1.62 -2.12
CA ALA A 80 25.18 -2.04 -1.59
C ALA A 80 26.21 -2.18 -2.71
#